data_AF-A0AAJ1YEG3-F1
#
_entry.id   AF-A0AAJ1YEG3-F1
#
_cell.length_a   1.000
_cell.length_b   1.000
_cell.length_c   1.000
_cell.angle_alpha   90.00
_cell.angle_beta   90.00
_cell.angle_gamma   90.00
#
_symmetry.space_group_name_H-M   'P 1'
#
loop_
_entity.id
_entity.type
_entity.pdbx_description
1 polymer ?
#
loop_
_entity_poly.entity_id
_entity_poly.type
_entity_poly.pdbx_seq_one_letter_code
_entity_poly.pdbx_strand_id
1 'polypeptide(L)'
;MDTQAMVINCVAYKAGKRLTDVTIEDISEVVKEPDTFIWLGLWQPEDAFMRKIQEEFGLHDLAIEDALCAHQRPKIETYGDSLFIVVKTAQWMKEEVEYGETHFFVGKNFLISVRHGASSSYAPIRAKAEENPKQLCYGPGFALYSVLDFIVDNYRHIVGKFETMIEDIESNMFRSEFDETAIENVYSLRRHLLGLRNAALPMDEICNQLIHLHEDVIPKELRAYVRDVQDHTRQVASTLDDMREMLTNAMHVNLALVTVKQNEVVKRLAGWGAILAIPTVIFSLYGMNFADMPELKFPWAYHTTLGVTVAGCFFLYQKLKRSGWL
;
A
#
# COMPACT_ATOMS: atom_id res chain seq x y z
N MET A 1 -38.13 4.00 2.41
CA MET A 1 -36.80 4.54 2.06
C MET A 1 -36.61 4.33 0.58
N ASP A 2 -36.08 5.33 -0.11
CA ASP A 2 -36.24 5.49 -1.55
C ASP A 2 -35.42 4.44 -2.32
N THR A 3 -36.09 3.54 -3.04
CA THR A 3 -35.45 2.51 -3.89
C THR A 3 -34.49 3.15 -4.91
N GLN A 4 -34.70 4.42 -5.25
CA GLN A 4 -33.83 5.23 -6.11
C GLN A 4 -32.44 5.53 -5.52
N ALA A 5 -32.25 5.42 -4.20
CA ALA A 5 -30.94 5.65 -3.59
C ALA A 5 -30.00 4.43 -3.69
N MET A 6 -30.55 3.22 -3.84
CA MET A 6 -29.79 1.96 -3.89
C MET A 6 -29.47 1.52 -5.32
N VAL A 7 -30.40 1.77 -6.26
CA VAL A 7 -30.19 1.48 -7.68
C VAL A 7 -29.52 2.68 -8.32
N ILE A 8 -28.23 2.54 -8.63
CA ILE A 8 -27.48 3.60 -9.31
C ILE A 8 -27.85 3.62 -10.80
N ASN A 9 -27.99 2.45 -11.42
CA ASN A 9 -28.43 2.31 -12.82
C ASN A 9 -28.85 0.86 -13.15
N CYS A 10 -29.87 0.72 -14.01
CA CYS A 10 -30.29 -0.56 -14.59
C CYS A 10 -30.52 -0.35 -16.09
N VAL A 11 -29.63 -0.89 -16.92
CA VAL A 11 -29.66 -0.64 -18.37
C VAL A 11 -29.47 -1.95 -19.11
N ALA A 12 -30.30 -2.18 -20.13
CA ALA A 12 -30.10 -3.25 -21.09
C ALA A 12 -29.34 -2.77 -22.32
N TYR A 13 -28.54 -3.66 -22.90
CA TYR A 13 -27.79 -3.42 -24.11
C TYR A 13 -28.09 -4.53 -25.10
N LYS A 14 -28.45 -4.17 -26.32
CA LYS A 14 -28.73 -5.11 -27.40
C LYS A 14 -27.79 -4.88 -28.56
N ALA A 15 -27.02 -5.90 -28.93
CA ALA A 15 -25.98 -5.82 -29.95
C ALA A 15 -25.07 -4.57 -29.78
N GLY A 16 -24.64 -4.32 -28.54
CA GLY A 16 -23.74 -3.22 -28.18
C GLY A 16 -24.38 -1.83 -28.16
N LYS A 17 -25.70 -1.70 -28.32
CA LYS A 17 -26.42 -0.43 -28.20
C LYS A 17 -27.22 -0.39 -26.91
N ARG A 18 -27.14 0.73 -26.20
CA ARG A 18 -27.98 1.03 -25.04
C ARG A 18 -29.45 1.03 -25.43
N LEU A 19 -30.25 0.24 -24.72
CA LEU A 19 -31.71 0.34 -24.70
C LEU A 19 -32.17 1.30 -23.60
N THR A 20 -33.48 1.49 -23.47
CA THR A 20 -34.07 2.26 -22.37
C THR A 20 -33.73 1.65 -21.01
N ASP A 21 -33.84 2.46 -19.97
CA ASP A 21 -33.65 1.99 -18.59
C ASP A 21 -34.71 0.91 -18.30
N VAL A 22 -34.27 -0.19 -17.69
CA VAL A 22 -35.09 -1.39 -17.44
C VAL A 22 -35.59 -1.37 -16.01
N THR A 23 -36.89 -1.52 -15.81
CA THR A 23 -37.47 -1.70 -14.47
C THR A 23 -37.11 -3.07 -13.93
N ILE A 24 -37.11 -3.25 -12.61
CA ILE A 24 -36.67 -4.51 -12.01
C ILE A 24 -37.62 -5.65 -12.39
N GLU A 25 -38.91 -5.31 -12.51
CA GLU A 25 -39.98 -6.23 -12.86
C GLU A 25 -39.89 -6.74 -14.32
N ASP A 26 -39.20 -6.01 -15.20
CA ASP A 26 -39.03 -6.38 -16.61
C ASP A 26 -37.73 -7.17 -16.87
N ILE A 27 -36.87 -7.35 -15.86
CA ILE A 27 -35.54 -7.95 -16.00
C ILE A 27 -35.62 -9.35 -16.60
N SER A 28 -36.48 -10.21 -16.03
CA SER A 28 -36.61 -11.60 -16.45
C SER A 28 -37.06 -11.77 -17.90
N GLU A 29 -37.79 -10.81 -18.46
CA GLU A 29 -38.19 -10.81 -19.88
C GLU A 29 -37.07 -10.27 -20.79
N VAL A 30 -36.40 -9.18 -20.39
CA VAL A 30 -35.33 -8.57 -21.20
C VAL A 30 -34.09 -9.46 -21.28
N VAL A 31 -33.76 -10.21 -20.22
CA VAL A 31 -32.63 -11.15 -20.19
C VAL A 31 -32.81 -12.32 -21.18
N LYS A 32 -34.05 -12.66 -21.54
CA LYS A 32 -34.36 -13.73 -22.51
C LYS A 32 -34.21 -13.27 -23.95
N GLU A 33 -34.14 -11.96 -24.22
CA GLU A 33 -33.96 -11.47 -25.58
C GLU A 33 -32.58 -11.86 -26.14
N PRO A 34 -32.51 -12.30 -27.41
CA PRO A 34 -31.23 -12.62 -28.04
C PRO A 34 -30.33 -11.38 -28.13
N ASP A 35 -29.03 -11.60 -28.01
CA ASP A 35 -27.97 -10.58 -28.09
C ASP A 35 -28.16 -9.41 -27.11
N THR A 36 -28.84 -9.66 -25.99
CA THR A 36 -29.17 -8.66 -24.99
C THR A 36 -28.54 -9.01 -23.65
N PHE A 37 -27.94 -8.03 -22.98
CA PHE A 37 -27.48 -8.20 -21.61
C PHE A 37 -27.83 -6.99 -20.74
N ILE A 38 -28.02 -7.22 -19.45
CA ILE A 38 -28.32 -6.17 -18.47
C ILE A 38 -27.07 -5.84 -17.66
N TRP A 39 -26.81 -4.54 -17.47
CA TRP A 39 -25.82 -4.07 -16.51
C TRP A 39 -26.50 -3.27 -15.41
N LEU A 40 -26.58 -3.88 -14.23
CA LEU A 40 -27.18 -3.33 -13.02
C LEU A 40 -26.07 -2.88 -12.05
N GLY A 41 -26.13 -1.63 -11.59
CA GLY A 41 -25.26 -1.10 -10.56
C GLY A 41 -26.03 -0.77 -9.29
N LEU A 42 -25.59 -1.34 -8.17
CA LEU A 42 -26.18 -1.19 -6.85
C LEU A 42 -25.17 -0.56 -5.88
N TRP A 43 -25.68 0.25 -4.95
CA TRP A 43 -24.93 0.81 -3.84
C TRP A 43 -25.55 0.41 -2.52
N GLN A 44 -24.80 -0.34 -1.70
CA GLN A 44 -25.18 -0.78 -0.36
C GLN A 44 -26.68 -1.18 -0.24
N PRO A 45 -27.15 -2.15 -1.06
CA PRO A 45 -28.56 -2.51 -1.09
C PRO A 45 -28.99 -3.21 0.21
N GLU A 46 -30.27 -3.07 0.56
CA GLU A 46 -30.89 -3.78 1.69
C GLU A 46 -31.19 -5.25 1.35
N ASP A 47 -31.26 -6.11 2.39
CA ASP A 47 -31.58 -7.56 2.26
C ASP A 47 -32.85 -7.82 1.46
N ALA A 48 -33.95 -7.12 1.78
CA ALA A 48 -35.22 -7.28 1.08
C ALA A 48 -35.13 -6.95 -0.42
N PHE A 49 -34.24 -6.02 -0.79
CA PHE A 49 -34.01 -5.67 -2.20
C PHE A 49 -33.15 -6.72 -2.89
N MET A 50 -32.09 -7.21 -2.23
CA MET A 50 -31.25 -8.27 -2.78
C MET A 50 -32.01 -9.57 -3.01
N ARG A 51 -32.99 -9.92 -2.17
CA ARG A 51 -33.89 -11.07 -2.40
C ARG A 51 -34.73 -10.93 -3.67
N LYS A 52 -35.19 -9.73 -4.02
CA LYS A 52 -35.89 -9.51 -5.30
C LYS A 52 -34.97 -9.71 -6.50
N ILE A 53 -33.75 -9.18 -6.42
CA ILE A 53 -32.72 -9.38 -7.45
C ILE A 53 -32.37 -10.87 -7.57
N GLN A 54 -32.33 -11.59 -6.45
CA GLN A 54 -32.13 -13.03 -6.45
C GLN A 54 -33.20 -13.78 -7.26
N GLU A 55 -34.47 -13.47 -7.04
CA GLU A 55 -35.58 -14.09 -7.77
C GLU A 55 -35.55 -13.78 -9.28
N GLU A 56 -35.30 -12.51 -9.65
CA GLU A 56 -35.30 -12.09 -11.07
C GLU A 56 -34.12 -12.65 -11.88
N PHE A 57 -32.94 -12.79 -11.27
CA PHE A 57 -31.74 -13.27 -11.95
C PHE A 57 -31.40 -14.74 -11.65
N GLY A 58 -32.14 -15.40 -10.77
CA GLY A 58 -31.88 -16.78 -10.34
C GLY A 58 -30.55 -16.94 -9.59
N LEU A 59 -30.20 -15.98 -8.72
CA LEU A 59 -28.94 -16.00 -7.99
C LEU A 59 -28.99 -17.03 -6.85
N HIS A 60 -27.85 -17.64 -6.55
CA HIS A 60 -27.74 -18.65 -5.50
C HIS A 60 -27.75 -18.02 -4.09
N ASP A 61 -28.42 -18.66 -3.13
CA ASP A 61 -28.61 -18.16 -1.75
C ASP A 61 -27.29 -17.74 -1.08
N LEU A 62 -26.27 -18.61 -1.13
CA LEU A 62 -24.95 -18.34 -0.54
C LEU A 62 -24.28 -17.08 -1.10
N ALA A 63 -24.45 -16.79 -2.39
CA ALA A 63 -23.86 -15.62 -3.02
C ALA A 63 -24.57 -14.32 -2.60
N ILE A 64 -25.88 -14.39 -2.33
CA ILE A 64 -26.66 -13.26 -1.77
C ILE A 64 -26.24 -12.99 -0.33
N GLU A 65 -26.10 -14.03 0.50
CA GLU A 65 -25.66 -13.91 1.88
C GLU A 65 -24.28 -13.25 1.96
N ASP A 66 -23.33 -13.70 1.13
CA ASP A 66 -22.00 -13.10 1.04
C ASP A 66 -22.04 -11.64 0.58
N ALA A 67 -22.93 -11.31 -0.37
CA ALA A 67 -23.08 -9.95 -0.85
C ALA A 67 -23.63 -8.99 0.22
N LEU A 68 -24.43 -9.49 1.17
CA LEU A 68 -25.00 -8.72 2.27
C LEU A 68 -24.06 -8.57 3.46
N CYS A 69 -23.23 -9.58 3.74
CA CYS A 69 -22.33 -9.56 4.90
C CYS A 69 -21.23 -8.49 4.84
N ALA A 70 -20.89 -8.00 3.64
CA ALA A 70 -19.75 -7.12 3.39
C ALA A 70 -18.42 -7.63 4.00
N HIS A 71 -17.32 -6.92 3.78
CA HIS A 71 -15.97 -7.24 4.27
C HIS A 71 -15.43 -8.61 3.84
N GLN A 72 -15.87 -9.11 2.69
CA GLN A 72 -15.42 -10.40 2.17
C GLN A 72 -13.96 -10.32 1.68
N ARG A 73 -13.27 -11.46 1.68
CA ARG A 73 -11.97 -11.57 1.00
C ARG A 73 -12.22 -11.65 -0.51
N PRO A 74 -11.37 -11.04 -1.35
CA PRO A 74 -11.49 -11.20 -2.78
C PRO A 74 -11.48 -12.67 -3.18
N LYS A 75 -12.42 -13.05 -4.04
CA LYS A 75 -12.63 -14.42 -4.48
C LYS A 75 -13.41 -14.46 -5.78
N ILE A 76 -13.38 -15.61 -6.43
CA ILE A 76 -14.24 -15.95 -7.56
C ILE A 76 -14.80 -17.34 -7.29
N GLU A 77 -16.12 -17.47 -7.38
CA GLU A 77 -16.85 -18.70 -7.12
C GLU A 77 -17.92 -18.90 -8.18
N THR A 78 -18.12 -20.15 -8.60
CA THR A 78 -19.16 -20.51 -9.57
C THR A 78 -20.37 -21.08 -8.84
N TYR A 79 -21.53 -20.49 -9.09
CA TYR A 79 -22.82 -20.90 -8.55
C TYR A 79 -23.81 -21.14 -9.69
N GLY A 80 -24.02 -22.41 -10.04
CA GLY A 80 -24.83 -22.80 -11.19
C GLY A 80 -24.29 -22.16 -12.47
N ASP A 81 -25.12 -21.35 -13.12
CA ASP A 81 -24.80 -20.68 -14.39
C ASP A 81 -24.27 -19.24 -14.19
N SER A 82 -23.93 -18.86 -12.95
CA SER A 82 -23.46 -17.52 -12.60
C SER A 82 -22.15 -17.55 -11.82
N LEU A 83 -21.37 -16.48 -11.95
CA LEU A 83 -20.15 -16.24 -11.18
C LEU A 83 -20.42 -15.19 -10.11
N PHE A 84 -19.93 -15.47 -8.91
CA PHE A 84 -19.83 -14.48 -7.84
C PHE A 84 -18.36 -14.09 -7.67
N ILE A 85 -18.05 -12.81 -7.83
CA ILE A 85 -16.69 -12.28 -7.74
C ILE A 85 -16.66 -11.16 -6.72
N VAL A 86 -15.75 -11.24 -5.76
CA VAL A 86 -15.48 -10.17 -4.80
C VAL A 86 -14.13 -9.57 -5.13
N VAL A 87 -14.07 -8.25 -5.23
CA VAL A 87 -12.81 -7.50 -5.38
C VAL A 87 -12.78 -6.36 -4.37
N LYS A 88 -11.58 -5.98 -3.90
CA LYS A 88 -11.44 -4.78 -3.08
C LYS A 88 -11.36 -3.55 -3.97
N THR A 89 -11.88 -2.43 -3.51
CA THR A 89 -11.63 -1.12 -4.12
C THR A 89 -10.76 -0.30 -3.17
N ALA A 90 -9.95 0.60 -3.73
CA ALA A 90 -9.13 1.51 -2.94
C ALA A 90 -9.27 2.91 -3.53
N GLN A 91 -9.32 3.92 -2.67
CA GLN A 91 -9.42 5.33 -3.03
C GLN A 91 -8.47 6.14 -2.17
N TRP A 92 -7.88 7.18 -2.76
CA TRP A 92 -7.08 8.16 -2.04
C TRP A 92 -7.99 9.25 -1.48
N MET A 93 -8.20 9.28 -0.16
CA MET A 93 -9.05 10.28 0.50
C MET A 93 -8.39 10.75 1.79
N LYS A 94 -8.41 12.07 2.05
CA LYS A 94 -7.85 12.68 3.28
C LYS A 94 -6.42 12.23 3.61
N GLU A 95 -5.57 12.13 2.59
CA GLU A 95 -4.16 11.69 2.71
C GLU A 95 -3.97 10.23 3.14
N GLU A 96 -5.04 9.43 3.16
CA GLU A 96 -4.99 8.00 3.45
C GLU A 96 -5.67 7.17 2.34
N VAL A 97 -5.40 5.87 2.37
CA VAL A 97 -6.10 4.91 1.51
C VAL A 97 -7.32 4.38 2.23
N GLU A 98 -8.50 4.71 1.71
CA GLU A 98 -9.75 4.11 2.13
C GLU A 98 -10.09 2.91 1.24
N TYR A 99 -10.48 1.80 1.87
CA TYR A 99 -10.85 0.57 1.17
C TYR A 99 -12.36 0.40 1.13
N GLY A 100 -12.83 -0.16 0.03
CA GLY A 100 -14.18 -0.69 -0.13
C GLY A 100 -14.10 -2.04 -0.82
N GLU A 101 -15.23 -2.47 -1.34
CA GLU A 101 -15.33 -3.67 -2.15
C GLU A 101 -16.46 -3.57 -3.14
N THR A 102 -16.32 -4.34 -4.21
CA THR A 102 -17.36 -4.52 -5.21
C THR A 102 -17.59 -6.01 -5.39
N HIS A 103 -18.84 -6.40 -5.23
CA HIS A 103 -19.31 -7.74 -5.49
C HIS A 103 -19.94 -7.77 -6.88
N PHE A 104 -19.57 -8.74 -7.69
CA PHE A 104 -20.13 -8.94 -9.02
C PHE A 104 -20.90 -10.25 -9.06
N PHE A 105 -22.10 -10.19 -9.61
CA PHE A 105 -22.78 -11.36 -10.14
C PHE A 105 -22.72 -11.29 -11.65
N VAL A 106 -22.18 -12.33 -12.27
CA VAL A 106 -21.96 -12.36 -13.71
C VAL A 106 -22.58 -13.62 -14.28
N GLY A 107 -23.61 -13.45 -15.10
CA GLY A 107 -24.20 -14.53 -15.88
C GLY A 107 -23.95 -14.31 -17.37
N LYS A 108 -24.49 -15.21 -18.19
CA LYS A 108 -24.35 -15.12 -19.66
C LYS A 108 -24.89 -13.80 -20.24
N ASN A 109 -25.98 -13.29 -19.68
CA ASN A 109 -26.72 -12.13 -20.17
C ASN A 109 -26.86 -11.02 -19.11
N PHE A 110 -26.05 -11.02 -18.04
CA PHE A 110 -26.12 -9.95 -17.05
C PHE A 110 -24.80 -9.73 -16.30
N LEU A 111 -24.62 -8.49 -15.86
CA LEU A 111 -23.62 -8.07 -14.89
C LEU A 111 -24.31 -7.23 -13.82
N ILE A 112 -24.22 -7.67 -12.57
CA ILE A 112 -24.67 -6.90 -11.41
C ILE A 112 -23.43 -6.51 -10.62
N SER A 113 -23.23 -5.22 -10.38
CA SER A 113 -22.17 -4.72 -9.50
C SER A 113 -22.75 -4.11 -8.24
N VAL A 114 -22.41 -4.69 -7.09
CA VAL A 114 -22.83 -4.22 -5.76
C VAL A 114 -21.64 -3.61 -5.06
N ARG A 115 -21.71 -2.31 -4.77
CA ARG A 115 -20.61 -1.55 -4.17
C ARG A 115 -20.85 -1.33 -2.67
N HIS A 116 -19.79 -1.53 -1.89
CA HIS A 116 -19.76 -1.26 -0.45
C HIS A 116 -18.50 -0.45 -0.07
N GLY A 117 -18.64 0.49 0.87
CA GLY A 117 -17.50 1.26 1.38
C GLY A 117 -16.86 2.19 0.33
N ALA A 118 -15.58 2.51 0.46
CA ALA A 118 -14.92 3.47 -0.41
C ALA A 118 -14.78 2.95 -1.86
N SER A 119 -15.58 3.48 -2.77
CA SER A 119 -15.58 3.10 -4.18
C SER A 119 -16.02 4.29 -5.03
N SER A 120 -15.32 4.57 -6.12
CA SER A 120 -15.71 5.59 -7.11
C SER A 120 -16.90 5.14 -7.95
N SER A 121 -17.68 6.09 -8.48
CA SER A 121 -18.80 5.77 -9.37
C SER A 121 -18.32 5.13 -10.67
N TYR A 122 -19.00 4.08 -11.11
CA TYR A 122 -18.74 3.42 -12.40
C TYR A 122 -19.46 4.08 -13.59
N ALA A 123 -20.20 5.18 -13.36
CA ALA A 123 -20.89 5.89 -14.44
C ALA A 123 -19.96 6.35 -15.59
N PRO A 124 -18.75 6.90 -15.33
CA PRO A 124 -17.84 7.28 -16.42
C PRO A 124 -17.33 6.08 -17.23
N ILE A 125 -17.15 4.94 -16.57
CA ILE A 125 -16.66 3.68 -17.16
C ILE A 125 -17.73 3.14 -18.09
N ARG A 126 -18.99 3.15 -17.63
CA ARG A 126 -20.14 2.80 -18.46
C ARG A 126 -20.28 3.70 -19.66
N ALA A 127 -20.17 5.02 -19.51
CA ALA A 127 -20.21 5.95 -20.63
C ALA A 127 -19.11 5.64 -21.67
N LYS A 128 -17.88 5.39 -21.21
CA LYS A 128 -16.76 4.99 -22.08
C LYS A 128 -17.01 3.63 -22.78
N ALA A 129 -17.66 2.69 -22.11
CA ALA A 129 -18.06 1.42 -22.70
C ALA A 129 -19.15 1.61 -23.77
N GLU A 130 -20.11 2.50 -23.54
CA GLU A 130 -21.18 2.87 -24.48
C GLU A 130 -20.66 3.57 -25.74
N GLU A 131 -19.55 4.31 -25.63
CA GLU A 131 -18.84 4.90 -26.77
C GLU A 131 -18.17 3.85 -27.68
N ASN A 132 -18.05 2.59 -27.22
CA ASN A 132 -17.45 1.48 -27.96
C ASN A 132 -18.45 0.33 -28.24
N PRO A 133 -19.50 0.54 -29.06
CA PRO A 133 -20.54 -0.48 -29.30
C PRO A 133 -20.01 -1.83 -29.77
N LYS A 134 -18.95 -1.83 -30.59
CA LYS A 134 -18.33 -3.07 -31.09
C LYS A 134 -17.78 -3.95 -29.97
N GLN A 135 -17.20 -3.35 -28.93
CA GLN A 135 -16.69 -4.10 -27.79
C GLN A 135 -17.82 -4.46 -26.82
N LEU A 136 -18.83 -3.59 -26.67
CA LEU A 136 -20.00 -3.86 -25.86
C LEU A 136 -20.84 -5.04 -26.38
N CYS A 137 -20.72 -5.40 -27.66
CA CYS A 137 -21.26 -6.65 -28.22
C CYS A 137 -20.68 -7.92 -27.59
N TYR A 138 -19.49 -7.86 -26.97
CA TYR A 138 -18.94 -9.01 -26.23
C TYR A 138 -19.66 -9.26 -24.89
N GLY A 139 -20.69 -8.47 -24.57
CA GLY A 139 -21.64 -8.75 -23.50
C GLY A 139 -21.12 -8.41 -22.10
N PRO A 140 -21.61 -9.11 -21.06
CA PRO A 140 -21.31 -8.78 -19.66
C PRO A 140 -19.82 -8.92 -19.33
N GLY A 141 -19.08 -9.78 -20.04
CA GLY A 141 -17.63 -9.91 -19.90
C GLY A 141 -16.86 -8.63 -20.18
N PHE A 142 -17.27 -7.85 -21.20
CA PHE A 142 -16.62 -6.57 -21.52
C PHE A 142 -16.91 -5.51 -20.45
N ALA A 143 -18.15 -5.48 -19.96
CA ALA A 143 -18.52 -4.59 -18.86
C ALA A 143 -17.76 -4.94 -17.56
N LEU A 144 -17.61 -6.24 -17.25
CA LEU A 144 -16.82 -6.70 -16.11
C LEU A 144 -15.36 -6.25 -16.25
N TYR A 145 -14.72 -6.57 -17.38
CA TYR A 145 -13.36 -6.13 -17.69
C TYR A 145 -13.19 -4.62 -17.49
N SER A 146 -14.10 -3.81 -18.03
CA SER A 146 -14.02 -2.34 -17.96
C SER A 146 -14.01 -1.84 -16.52
N VAL A 147 -14.75 -2.50 -15.61
CA VAL A 147 -14.76 -2.15 -14.19
C VAL A 147 -13.50 -2.65 -13.48
N LEU A 148 -13.04 -3.86 -13.77
CA LEU A 148 -11.81 -4.40 -13.16
C LEU A 148 -10.59 -3.54 -13.55
N ASP A 149 -10.49 -3.16 -14.82
CA ASP A 149 -9.46 -2.26 -15.35
C ASP A 149 -9.45 -0.92 -14.59
N PHE A 150 -10.63 -0.31 -14.42
CA PHE A 150 -10.76 0.92 -13.64
C PHE A 150 -10.35 0.76 -12.16
N ILE A 151 -10.63 -0.38 -11.54
CA ILE A 151 -10.19 -0.64 -10.16
C ILE A 151 -8.66 -0.72 -10.09
N VAL A 152 -8.02 -1.42 -11.03
CA VAL A 152 -6.57 -1.55 -11.10
C VAL A 152 -5.89 -0.22 -11.41
N ASP A 153 -6.47 0.60 -12.29
CA ASP A 153 -5.97 1.96 -12.54
C ASP A 153 -6.01 2.85 -11.29
N ASN A 154 -7.04 2.72 -10.44
CA ASN A 154 -7.06 3.41 -9.16
C ASN A 154 -5.92 2.94 -8.23
N TYR A 155 -5.58 1.65 -8.23
CA TYR A 155 -4.43 1.16 -7.48
C TYR A 155 -3.12 1.79 -7.98
N ARG A 156 -2.93 1.85 -9.31
CA ARG A 156 -1.75 2.48 -9.92
C ARG A 156 -1.62 3.95 -9.54
N HIS A 157 -2.74 4.67 -9.49
CA HIS A 157 -2.73 6.06 -9.02
C HIS A 157 -2.24 6.17 -7.57
N ILE A 158 -2.69 5.28 -6.69
CA ILE A 158 -2.26 5.24 -5.28
C ILE A 158 -0.78 4.85 -5.15
N VAL A 159 -0.31 3.88 -5.95
CA VAL A 159 1.11 3.51 -6.01
C VAL A 159 1.98 4.74 -6.32
N GLY A 160 1.59 5.56 -7.30
CA GLY A 160 2.31 6.81 -7.60
C GLY A 160 2.33 7.82 -6.43
N LYS A 161 1.32 7.81 -5.56
CA LYS A 161 1.35 8.62 -4.32
C LYS A 161 2.33 8.06 -3.31
N PHE A 162 2.39 6.74 -3.16
CA PHE A 162 3.36 6.10 -2.28
C PHE A 162 4.81 6.31 -2.74
N GLU A 163 5.08 6.31 -4.06
CA GLU A 163 6.40 6.66 -4.60
C GLU A 163 6.88 8.02 -4.06
N THR A 164 6.05 9.05 -4.23
CA THR A 164 6.37 10.40 -3.73
C THR A 164 6.59 10.43 -2.21
N MET A 165 5.76 9.71 -1.44
CA MET A 165 5.94 9.64 0.02
C MET A 165 7.25 8.97 0.44
N ILE A 166 7.68 7.92 -0.27
CA ILE A 166 8.95 7.25 -0.01
C ILE A 166 10.11 8.20 -0.31
N GLU A 167 10.07 8.91 -1.45
CA GLU A 167 11.09 9.91 -1.80
C GLU A 167 11.25 11.02 -0.74
N ASP A 168 10.13 11.48 -0.17
CA ASP A 168 10.12 12.45 0.92
C ASP A 168 10.73 11.88 2.20
N ILE A 169 10.38 10.64 2.57
CA ILE A 169 10.93 9.94 3.73
C ILE A 169 12.44 9.78 3.58
N GLU A 170 12.91 9.29 2.43
CA GLU A 170 14.35 9.12 2.17
C GLU A 170 15.09 10.45 2.27
N SER A 171 14.57 11.50 1.63
CA SER A 171 15.18 12.84 1.65
C SER A 171 15.30 13.41 3.07
N ASN A 172 14.32 13.16 3.92
CA ASN A 172 14.32 13.62 5.31
C ASN A 172 15.25 12.78 6.21
N MET A 173 15.29 11.45 6.02
CA MET A 173 16.13 10.54 6.80
C MET A 173 17.63 10.86 6.69
N PHE A 174 18.09 11.41 5.57
CA PHE A 174 19.50 11.82 5.42
C PHE A 174 19.82 13.23 5.93
N ARG A 175 18.81 14.07 6.18
CA ARG A 175 19.01 15.50 6.52
C ARG A 175 18.94 15.79 8.02
N SER A 176 18.10 15.10 8.78
CA SER A 176 17.91 15.36 10.21
C SER A 176 18.44 14.23 11.12
N GLU A 177 18.67 14.55 12.39
CA GLU A 177 18.80 13.52 13.43
C GLU A 177 17.47 12.76 13.55
N PHE A 178 17.56 11.47 13.84
CA PHE A 178 16.45 10.53 13.96
C PHE A 178 15.33 11.11 14.84
N ASP A 179 14.15 11.35 14.28
CA ASP A 179 12.96 11.80 15.02
C ASP A 179 11.94 10.64 15.13
N GLU A 180 11.22 10.58 16.25
CA GLU A 180 10.18 9.59 16.53
C GLU A 180 9.08 9.63 15.46
N THR A 181 8.76 10.83 14.97
CA THR A 181 7.79 11.07 13.90
C THR A 181 8.16 10.37 12.57
N ALA A 182 9.46 10.30 12.24
CA ALA A 182 9.91 9.64 11.01
C ALA A 182 9.68 8.12 11.06
N ILE A 183 9.83 7.52 12.23
CA ILE A 183 9.59 6.09 12.45
C ILE A 183 8.10 5.80 12.28
N GLU A 184 7.23 6.61 12.91
CA GLU A 184 5.78 6.46 12.79
C GLU A 184 5.31 6.54 11.34
N ASN A 185 5.84 7.50 10.57
CA ASN A 185 5.53 7.65 9.14
C ASN A 185 5.93 6.41 8.33
N VAL A 186 7.12 5.84 8.57
CA VAL A 186 7.57 4.62 7.90
C VAL A 186 6.67 3.42 8.23
N TYR A 187 6.30 3.26 9.51
CA TYR A 187 5.40 2.17 9.91
C TYR A 187 3.99 2.33 9.33
N SER A 188 3.46 3.56 9.32
CA SER A 188 2.17 3.87 8.70
C SER A 188 2.18 3.54 7.21
N LEU A 189 3.19 4.03 6.48
CA LEU A 189 3.32 3.76 5.05
C LEU A 189 3.47 2.27 4.75
N ARG A 190 4.27 1.53 5.54
CA ARG A 190 4.39 0.07 5.42
C ARG A 190 3.04 -0.64 5.57
N ARG A 191 2.18 -0.17 6.48
CA ARG A 191 0.82 -0.72 6.66
C ARG A 191 -0.06 -0.41 5.44
N HIS A 192 0.01 0.80 4.90
CA HIS A 192 -0.74 1.18 3.70
C HIS A 192 -0.30 0.37 2.47
N LEU A 193 1.01 0.18 2.26
CA LEU A 193 1.57 -0.67 1.20
C LEU A 193 1.07 -2.11 1.29
N LEU A 194 1.07 -2.69 2.50
CA LEU A 194 0.56 -4.04 2.73
C LEU A 194 -0.96 -4.15 2.45
N GLY A 195 -1.73 -3.13 2.83
CA GLY A 195 -3.17 -3.06 2.56
C GLY A 195 -3.46 -3.12 1.06
N LEU A 196 -2.78 -2.28 0.27
CA LEU A 196 -3.02 -2.22 -1.17
C LEU A 196 -2.54 -3.48 -1.87
N ARG A 197 -1.42 -4.05 -1.41
CA ARG A 197 -0.91 -5.33 -1.91
C ARG A 197 -1.91 -6.45 -1.69
N ASN A 198 -2.52 -6.54 -0.50
CA ASN A 198 -3.52 -7.56 -0.19
C ASN A 198 -4.82 -7.37 -0.97
N ALA A 199 -5.13 -6.15 -1.40
CA ALA A 199 -6.25 -5.85 -2.30
C ALA A 199 -5.93 -6.27 -3.75
N ALA A 200 -4.72 -5.99 -4.23
CA ALA A 200 -4.29 -6.27 -5.60
C ALA A 200 -3.97 -7.76 -5.83
N LEU A 201 -3.25 -8.44 -4.94
CA LEU A 201 -2.74 -9.79 -5.18
C LEU A 201 -3.82 -10.81 -5.62
N PRO A 202 -5.02 -10.87 -5.01
CA PRO A 202 -6.04 -11.83 -5.42
C PRO A 202 -6.63 -11.57 -6.82
N MET A 203 -6.56 -10.32 -7.32
CA MET A 203 -7.04 -9.99 -8.66
C MET A 203 -6.27 -10.75 -9.74
N ASP A 204 -4.99 -11.10 -9.50
CA ASP A 204 -4.21 -11.93 -10.42
C ASP A 204 -4.88 -13.29 -10.66
N GLU A 205 -5.25 -13.97 -9.56
CA GLU A 205 -5.90 -15.28 -9.62
C GLU A 205 -7.33 -15.18 -10.16
N ILE A 206 -8.08 -14.14 -9.80
CA ILE A 206 -9.42 -13.88 -10.36
C ILE A 206 -9.34 -13.72 -11.88
N CYS A 207 -8.42 -12.89 -12.38
CA CYS A 207 -8.20 -12.72 -13.81
C CYS A 207 -7.73 -14.03 -14.48
N ASN A 208 -6.86 -14.80 -13.82
CA ASN A 208 -6.40 -16.09 -14.30
C ASN A 208 -7.57 -17.07 -14.53
N GLN A 209 -8.45 -17.21 -13.53
CA GLN A 209 -9.62 -18.09 -13.62
C GLN A 209 -10.61 -17.59 -14.67
N LEU A 210 -10.84 -16.28 -14.76
CA LEU A 210 -11.68 -15.68 -15.80
C LEU A 210 -11.18 -16.02 -17.21
N ILE A 211 -9.86 -16.00 -17.45
CA ILE A 211 -9.26 -16.29 -18.76
C ILE A 211 -9.35 -17.79 -19.13
N HIS A 212 -9.24 -18.68 -18.14
CA HIS A 212 -9.02 -20.12 -18.37
C HIS A 212 -10.23 -21.01 -18.07
N LEU A 213 -11.09 -20.64 -17.13
CA LEU A 213 -12.18 -21.48 -16.61
C LEU A 213 -13.57 -20.97 -16.98
N HIS A 214 -13.70 -19.72 -17.45
CA HIS A 214 -14.99 -19.06 -17.66
C HIS A 214 -15.13 -18.48 -19.07
N GLU A 215 -14.96 -19.33 -20.09
CA GLU A 215 -15.04 -18.94 -21.50
C GLU A 215 -16.42 -18.37 -21.90
N ASP A 216 -17.49 -18.78 -21.20
CA ASP A 216 -18.86 -18.29 -21.42
C ASP A 216 -19.05 -16.82 -21.03
N VAL A 217 -18.24 -16.33 -20.08
CA VAL A 217 -18.25 -14.94 -19.62
C VAL A 217 -17.15 -14.15 -20.33
N ILE A 218 -15.96 -14.73 -20.48
CA ILE A 218 -14.80 -14.12 -21.14
C ILE A 218 -14.48 -14.86 -22.45
N PRO A 219 -15.11 -14.47 -23.56
CA PRO A 219 -14.81 -15.01 -24.88
C PRO A 219 -13.35 -14.74 -25.27
N LYS A 220 -12.85 -15.47 -26.27
CA LYS A 220 -11.45 -15.45 -26.69
C LYS A 220 -10.94 -14.04 -27.04
N GLU A 221 -11.80 -13.22 -27.62
CA GLU A 221 -11.54 -11.84 -28.02
C GLU A 221 -11.27 -10.92 -26.81
N LEU A 222 -11.86 -11.22 -25.65
CA LEU A 222 -11.67 -10.46 -24.42
C LEU A 222 -10.47 -10.90 -23.59
N ARG A 223 -9.92 -12.09 -23.82
CA ARG A 223 -8.80 -12.63 -23.02
C ARG A 223 -7.56 -11.74 -23.05
N ALA A 224 -7.30 -11.06 -24.15
CA ALA A 224 -6.17 -10.12 -24.24
C ALA A 224 -6.34 -8.93 -23.29
N TYR A 225 -7.56 -8.41 -23.16
CA TYR A 225 -7.89 -7.29 -22.28
C TYR A 225 -7.84 -7.70 -20.80
N VAL A 226 -8.41 -8.87 -20.45
CA VAL A 226 -8.32 -9.38 -19.08
C VAL A 226 -6.88 -9.71 -18.67
N ARG A 227 -6.05 -10.18 -19.62
CA ARG A 227 -4.62 -10.41 -19.37
C ARG A 227 -3.87 -9.11 -19.09
N ASP A 228 -4.23 -8.02 -19.76
CA ASP A 228 -3.64 -6.70 -19.47
C ASP A 228 -3.96 -6.25 -18.03
N VAL A 229 -5.20 -6.41 -17.58
CA VAL A 229 -5.60 -6.17 -16.17
C VAL A 229 -4.83 -7.06 -15.21
N GLN A 230 -4.63 -8.34 -15.56
CA GLN A 230 -3.84 -9.29 -14.80
C GLN A 230 -2.38 -8.83 -14.65
N ASP A 231 -1.76 -8.45 -15.76
CA ASP A 231 -0.36 -8.00 -15.79
C ASP A 231 -0.18 -6.67 -15.04
N HIS A 232 -1.11 -5.73 -15.19
CA HIS A 232 -1.13 -4.48 -14.42
C HIS A 232 -1.29 -4.72 -12.91
N THR A 233 -2.13 -5.68 -12.53
CA THR A 233 -2.31 -6.07 -11.13
C THR A 233 -1.03 -6.68 -10.56
N ARG A 234 -0.38 -7.59 -11.29
CA ARG A 234 0.90 -8.18 -10.87
C ARG A 234 1.98 -7.13 -10.71
N GLN A 235 2.05 -6.18 -11.65
CA GLN A 235 2.98 -5.08 -11.59
C GLN A 235 2.75 -4.22 -10.34
N VAL A 236 1.50 -3.87 -10.03
CA VAL A 236 1.14 -3.16 -8.80
C VAL A 236 1.60 -3.92 -7.56
N ALA A 237 1.31 -5.23 -7.47
CA ALA A 237 1.70 -6.03 -6.32
C ALA A 237 3.22 -6.13 -6.16
N SER A 238 3.97 -6.31 -7.25
CA SER A 238 5.43 -6.34 -7.24
C SER A 238 6.02 -5.01 -6.80
N THR A 239 5.57 -3.90 -7.38
CA THR A 239 6.05 -2.55 -7.02
C THR A 239 5.81 -2.25 -5.54
N LEU A 240 4.67 -2.68 -4.98
CA LEU A 240 4.39 -2.53 -3.55
C LEU A 240 5.31 -3.37 -2.67
N ASP A 241 5.73 -4.55 -3.12
CA ASP A 241 6.72 -5.37 -2.40
C ASP A 241 8.12 -4.74 -2.46
N ASP A 242 8.54 -4.24 -3.63
CA ASP A 242 9.82 -3.54 -3.81
C ASP A 242 9.91 -2.29 -2.90
N MET A 243 8.84 -1.50 -2.84
CA MET A 243 8.74 -0.34 -1.95
C MET A 243 8.88 -0.70 -0.46
N ARG A 244 8.26 -1.81 -0.04
CA ARG A 244 8.36 -2.28 1.35
C ARG A 244 9.79 -2.70 1.69
N GLU A 245 10.47 -3.34 0.75
CA GLU A 245 11.88 -3.70 0.89
C GLU A 245 12.76 -2.44 0.96
N MET A 246 12.55 -1.48 0.06
CA MET A 246 13.25 -0.20 0.04
C MET A 246 13.12 0.56 1.37
N LEU A 247 11.91 0.68 1.92
CA LEU A 247 11.69 1.27 3.23
C LEU A 247 12.41 0.52 4.36
N THR A 248 12.42 -0.81 4.30
CA THR A 248 13.13 -1.64 5.29
C THR A 248 14.64 -1.39 5.22
N ASN A 249 15.19 -1.34 4.01
CA ASN A 249 16.61 -1.07 3.78
C ASN A 249 16.99 0.35 4.20
N ALA A 250 16.16 1.36 3.89
CA ALA A 250 16.37 2.73 4.32
C ALA A 250 16.46 2.84 5.85
N MET A 251 15.57 2.14 6.58
CA MET A 251 15.61 2.11 8.06
C MET A 251 16.90 1.48 8.60
N HIS A 252 17.38 0.39 7.98
CA HIS A 252 18.64 -0.23 8.37
C HIS A 252 19.85 0.68 8.13
N VAL A 253 19.90 1.36 6.98
CA VAL A 253 20.95 2.34 6.66
C VAL A 253 20.94 3.48 7.69
N ASN A 254 19.75 4.00 8.03
CA ASN A 254 19.64 5.08 9.00
C ASN A 254 20.11 4.65 10.41
N LEU A 255 19.71 3.46 10.88
CA LEU A 255 20.19 2.93 12.16
C LEU A 255 21.73 2.75 12.19
N ALA A 256 22.31 2.31 11.08
CA ALA A 256 23.76 2.20 10.95
C ALA A 256 24.43 3.59 11.04
N LEU A 257 23.88 4.61 10.39
CA LEU A 257 24.38 6.00 10.48
C LEU A 257 24.28 6.56 11.90
N VAL A 258 23.19 6.32 12.63
CA VAL A 258 23.06 6.70 14.05
C VAL A 258 24.14 6.04 14.89
N THR A 259 24.37 4.75 14.67
CA THR A 259 25.42 3.98 15.38
C THR A 259 26.82 4.54 15.09
N VAL A 260 27.10 4.94 13.85
CA VAL A 260 28.36 5.59 13.47
C VAL A 260 28.53 6.92 14.21
N LYS A 261 27.51 7.79 14.20
CA LYS A 261 27.52 9.07 14.93
C LYS A 261 27.74 8.86 16.43
N GLN A 262 27.05 7.89 17.03
CA GLN A 262 27.23 7.56 18.45
C GLN A 262 28.66 7.09 18.74
N ASN A 263 29.24 6.26 17.86
CA ASN A 263 30.62 5.83 17.98
C ASN A 263 31.62 6.99 17.86
N GLU A 264 31.36 7.99 17.01
CA GLU A 264 32.17 9.21 16.94
C GLU A 264 32.11 10.01 18.25
N VAL A 265 30.92 10.17 18.83
CA VAL A 265 30.74 10.85 20.13
C VAL A 265 31.50 10.10 21.24
N VAL A 266 31.38 8.77 21.30
CA VAL A 266 32.08 7.94 22.29
C VAL A 266 33.60 8.04 22.12
N LYS A 267 34.13 8.00 20.89
CA LYS A 267 35.56 8.20 20.62
C LYS A 267 36.04 9.56 21.10
N ARG A 268 35.27 10.63 20.87
CA ARG A 268 35.60 11.99 21.34
C ARG A 268 35.61 12.10 22.87
N LEU A 269 34.59 11.54 23.54
CA LEU A 269 34.52 11.53 25.01
C LEU A 269 35.68 10.73 25.61
N ALA A 270 35.97 9.55 25.07
CA ALA A 270 37.11 8.73 25.50
C ALA A 270 38.45 9.42 25.25
N GLY A 271 38.60 10.11 24.11
CA GLY A 271 39.78 10.90 23.77
C GLY A 271 40.03 12.04 24.77
N TRP A 272 39.00 12.83 25.08
CA TRP A 272 39.10 13.88 26.11
C TRP A 272 39.34 13.30 27.51
N GLY A 273 38.68 12.19 27.86
CA GLY A 273 38.91 11.50 29.12
C GLY A 273 40.36 11.02 29.29
N ALA A 274 40.94 10.45 28.24
CA ALA A 274 42.34 10.03 28.23
C ALA A 274 43.32 11.21 28.39
N ILE A 275 43.01 12.37 27.78
CA ILE A 275 43.81 13.60 27.95
C ILE A 275 43.73 14.10 29.40
N LEU A 276 42.53 14.11 30.00
CA LEU A 276 42.33 14.54 31.38
C LEU A 276 42.97 13.59 32.40
N ALA A 277 43.07 12.29 32.10
CA ALA A 277 43.70 11.32 33.00
C ALA A 277 45.17 11.63 33.31
N ILE A 278 45.92 12.21 32.37
CA ILE A 278 47.34 12.57 32.55
C ILE A 278 47.54 13.55 33.72
N PRO A 279 46.97 14.77 33.71
CA PRO A 279 47.10 15.70 34.82
C PRO A 279 46.43 15.17 36.09
N THR A 280 45.30 14.46 35.98
CA THR A 280 44.63 13.88 37.17
C THR A 280 45.55 12.92 37.93
N VAL A 281 46.23 12.00 37.25
CA VAL A 281 47.16 11.05 37.91
C VAL A 281 48.38 11.78 38.46
N ILE A 282 49.00 12.68 37.68
CA ILE A 282 50.20 13.41 38.11
C ILE A 282 49.91 14.28 39.33
N PHE A 283 48.84 15.07 39.29
CA PHE A 283 48.48 15.94 40.41
C PHE A 283 47.98 15.16 41.61
N SER A 284 47.33 14.01 41.41
CA SER A 284 46.95 13.13 42.53
C SER A 284 48.19 12.57 43.24
N LEU A 285 49.23 12.18 42.51
CA LEU A 285 50.48 11.65 43.08
C LEU A 285 51.19 12.70 43.96
N TYR A 286 51.31 13.93 43.47
CA TYR A 286 51.90 15.04 44.24
C TYR A 286 50.96 15.62 45.31
N GLY A 287 49.68 15.24 45.31
CA GLY A 287 48.74 15.53 46.39
C GLY A 287 48.83 14.57 47.58
N MET A 288 49.67 13.52 47.49
CA MET A 288 49.85 12.54 48.56
C MET A 288 50.79 13.09 49.65
N ASN A 289 50.41 12.90 50.93
CA ASN A 289 51.18 13.37 52.08
C ASN A 289 52.28 12.37 52.50
N PHE A 290 53.27 12.13 51.64
CA PHE A 290 54.44 11.31 52.01
C PHE A 290 55.53 12.14 52.70
N ALA A 291 56.23 11.50 53.66
CA ALA A 291 57.28 12.16 54.45
C ALA A 291 58.57 12.42 53.65
N ASP A 292 58.94 11.54 52.73
CA ASP A 292 60.12 11.67 51.86
C ASP A 292 59.71 11.67 50.38
N MET A 293 59.59 12.88 49.82
CA MET A 293 59.52 13.12 48.36
C MET A 293 60.75 13.92 47.93
N PRO A 294 61.85 13.27 47.51
CA PRO A 294 63.09 13.96 47.14
C PRO A 294 62.90 14.97 45.99
N GLU A 295 61.89 14.76 45.13
CA GLU A 295 61.56 15.60 43.99
C GLU A 295 61.10 17.01 44.41
N LEU A 296 60.43 17.16 45.57
CA LEU A 296 59.93 18.46 46.04
C LEU A 296 61.04 19.44 46.47
N LYS A 297 62.23 18.92 46.80
CA LYS A 297 63.38 19.72 47.25
C LYS A 297 64.14 20.34 46.07
N PHE A 298 63.83 19.95 44.83
CA PHE A 298 64.50 20.44 43.63
C PHE A 298 63.89 21.78 43.17
N PRO A 299 64.66 22.87 43.01
CA PRO A 299 64.11 24.23 42.79
C PRO A 299 63.24 24.38 41.54
N TRP A 300 63.41 23.51 40.54
CA TRP A 300 62.68 23.55 39.27
C TRP A 300 61.58 22.48 39.17
N ALA A 301 61.38 21.64 40.18
CA ALA A 301 60.48 20.48 40.11
C ALA A 301 59.03 20.85 39.74
N TYR A 302 58.51 21.95 40.28
CA TYR A 302 57.17 22.45 39.96
C TYR A 302 57.02 22.76 38.47
N HIS A 303 57.93 23.58 37.92
CA HIS A 303 57.91 23.96 36.51
C HIS A 303 58.18 22.77 35.58
N THR A 304 59.07 21.85 35.96
CA THR A 304 59.36 20.64 35.20
C THR A 304 58.15 19.71 35.16
N THR A 305 57.47 19.47 36.28
CA THR A 305 56.28 18.61 36.35
C THR A 305 55.13 19.18 35.53
N LEU A 306 54.90 20.49 35.61
CA LEU A 306 53.90 21.18 34.80
C LEU A 306 54.24 21.06 33.30
N GLY A 307 55.50 21.29 32.93
CA GLY A 307 55.98 21.15 31.55
C GLY A 307 55.81 19.75 30.98
N VAL A 308 56.17 18.71 31.75
CA VAL A 308 55.99 17.30 31.36
C VAL A 308 54.51 16.96 31.21
N THR A 309 53.66 17.43 32.12
CA THR A 309 52.20 17.22 32.06
C THR A 309 51.61 17.83 30.79
N VAL A 310 51.91 19.11 30.53
CA VAL A 310 51.43 19.81 29.31
C VAL A 310 51.96 19.14 28.05
N ALA A 311 53.24 18.75 28.02
CA ALA A 311 53.84 18.04 26.90
C ALA A 311 53.17 16.68 26.67
N GLY A 312 52.85 15.93 27.73
CA GLY A 312 52.13 14.66 27.67
C GLY A 312 50.71 14.83 27.12
N CYS A 313 49.96 15.80 27.62
CA CYS A 313 48.63 16.15 27.10
C CYS A 313 48.68 16.56 25.63
N PHE A 314 49.65 17.39 25.24
CA PHE A 314 49.81 17.85 23.86
C PHE A 314 50.21 16.72 22.92
N PHE A 315 51.12 15.86 23.33
CA PHE A 315 51.52 14.67 22.58
C PHE A 315 50.33 13.74 22.35
N LEU A 316 49.55 13.45 23.40
CA LEU A 316 48.38 12.59 23.29
C LEU A 316 47.29 13.24 22.43
N TYR A 317 47.04 14.54 22.59
CA TYR A 317 46.13 15.30 21.74
C TYR A 317 46.51 15.21 20.25
N GLN A 318 47.78 15.41 19.91
CA GLN A 318 48.24 15.28 18.52
C GLN A 318 48.03 13.86 17.99
N LYS A 319 48.35 12.84 18.79
CA LYS A 319 48.18 11.43 18.41
C LYS A 319 46.71 11.09 18.17
N LEU A 320 45.82 11.50 19.09
CA LEU A 320 44.38 11.25 19.00
C LEU A 320 43.74 11.98 17.81
N LYS A 321 44.13 13.23 17.57
CA LYS A 321 43.69 14.01 16.40
C LYS A 321 44.12 13.37 15.08
N ARG A 322 45.37 12.88 14.98
CA ARG A 322 45.84 12.15 13.79
C ARG A 322 45.10 10.84 13.56
N SER A 323 44.65 10.18 14.62
CA SER A 323 43.88 8.92 14.53
C SER A 323 42.37 9.10 14.31
N GLY A 324 41.87 10.33 14.22
CA GLY A 324 40.44 10.61 14.04
C GLY A 324 39.58 10.34 15.28
N TRP A 325 40.18 10.33 16.47
CA TRP A 325 39.44 10.23 17.74
C TRP A 325 38.96 11.60 18.23
N LEU A 326 39.56 12.69 17.74
CA LEU A 326 39.26 14.08 18.09
C LEU A 326 39.06 14.94 16.85
#